data_AF-A0A9E4KTR5-F1
#
_entry.id   AF-A0A9E4KTR5-F1
#
_cell.length_a   1.000
_cell.length_b   1.000
_cell.length_c   1.000
_cell.angle_alpha   90.00
_cell.angle_beta   90.00
_cell.angle_gamma   90.00
#
_symmetry.space_group_name_H-M   'P 1'
#
loop_
_entity.id
_entity.type
_entity.pdbx_description
1 polymer ?
#
loop_
_entity_poly.entity_id
_entity_poly.type
_entity_poly.pdbx_seq_one_letter_code
_entity_poly.pdbx_strand_id
1 'polypeptide(L)'
;MSVGAVGLIACDVYGTLVRNDYAAWGETIAQLVREHGLSVEPRALHREWNVRESEFRRSRTDMDDPERSPPFRTYFEAWRDAFAETFEALGLSADAGAFARRCVERMAEMPPFPDAAPALEALAALAPLAVLSNADNPFLDVLDR
;
A
#
# COMPACT_ATOMS: atom_id res chain seq x y z
N MET A 1 -2.59 32.41 -16.07
CA MET A 1 -3.18 31.29 -16.84
C MET A 1 -4.54 30.99 -16.25
N SER A 2 -5.61 31.11 -17.03
CA SER A 2 -6.91 30.57 -16.60
C SER A 2 -6.83 29.07 -16.81
N VAL A 3 -6.88 28.29 -15.73
CA VAL A 3 -7.19 26.87 -15.84
C VAL A 3 -8.59 26.80 -16.47
N GLY A 4 -8.78 25.99 -17.51
CA GLY A 4 -10.12 25.75 -18.05
C GLY A 4 -11.04 25.18 -16.95
N ALA A 5 -12.34 25.14 -17.20
CA ALA A 5 -13.27 24.53 -16.24
C ALA A 5 -12.83 23.09 -15.93
N VAL A 6 -12.50 22.79 -14.67
CA VAL A 6 -12.10 21.46 -14.22
C VAL A 6 -13.35 20.59 -14.15
N GLY A 7 -13.39 19.52 -14.94
CA GLY A 7 -14.55 18.62 -14.99
C GLY A 7 -14.55 17.50 -13.94
N LEU A 8 -13.38 17.18 -13.37
CA LEU A 8 -13.18 16.14 -12.36
C LEU A 8 -11.87 16.40 -11.60
N ILE A 9 -11.88 16.15 -10.31
CA ILE A 9 -10.68 16.10 -9.47
C ILE A 9 -10.52 14.66 -8.97
N ALA A 10 -9.47 13.98 -9.45
CA ALA A 10 -9.14 12.64 -9.00
C ALA A 10 -8.00 12.71 -7.98
N CYS A 11 -8.19 12.11 -6.81
CA CYS A 11 -7.24 12.15 -5.71
C CYS A 11 -6.52 10.81 -5.56
N ASP A 12 -5.19 10.86 -5.49
CA ASP A 12 -4.41 9.78 -4.87
C ASP A 12 -4.78 9.66 -3.37
N VAL A 13 -4.53 8.50 -2.77
CA VAL A 13 -4.93 8.19 -1.39
C VAL A 13 -3.73 8.20 -0.46
N TYR A 14 -2.78 7.28 -0.66
CA TYR A 14 -1.70 7.02 0.30
C TYR A 14 -0.52 7.96 0.11
N GLY A 15 -0.35 8.89 1.04
CA GLY A 15 0.61 9.98 0.97
C GLY A 15 -0.01 11.31 0.54
N THR A 16 -1.28 11.30 0.13
CA THR A 16 -2.04 12.49 -0.29
C THR A 16 -3.20 12.78 0.68
N LEU A 17 -4.13 11.84 0.84
CA LEU A 17 -5.27 11.95 1.76
C LEU A 17 -5.02 11.23 3.09
N VAL A 18 -4.33 10.10 3.02
CA VAL A 18 -4.04 9.20 4.13
C VAL A 18 -2.55 9.11 4.37
N ARG A 19 -2.13 9.06 5.64
CA ARG A 19 -0.72 8.91 5.98
C ARG A 19 -0.16 7.59 5.45
N ASN A 20 1.04 7.62 4.90
CA ASN A 20 1.78 6.45 4.45
C ASN A 20 3.15 6.40 5.14
N ASP A 21 3.13 6.27 6.47
CA ASP A 21 4.35 6.37 7.27
C ASP A 21 5.19 5.09 7.16
N TYR A 22 6.36 5.20 6.53
CA TYR A 22 7.29 4.07 6.39
C TYR A 22 7.68 3.44 7.74
N ALA A 23 7.71 4.24 8.82
CA ALA A 23 8.01 3.77 10.17
C ALA A 23 6.94 2.82 10.74
N ALA A 24 5.66 2.99 10.35
CA ALA A 24 4.56 2.14 10.81
C ALA A 24 4.68 0.69 10.33
N TRP A 25 5.40 0.46 9.24
CA TRP A 25 5.72 -0.88 8.74
C TRP A 25 6.64 -1.66 9.68
N GLY A 26 7.66 -1.00 10.24
CA GLY A 26 8.57 -1.63 11.18
C GLY A 26 7.87 -2.15 12.43
N GLU A 27 6.91 -1.38 12.96
CA GLU A 27 6.09 -1.78 14.11
C GLU A 27 5.17 -2.96 13.79
N THR A 28 4.51 -2.91 12.63
CA THR A 28 3.61 -3.97 12.15
C THR A 28 4.35 -5.29 11.97
N ILE A 29 5.52 -5.25 11.32
CA ILE A 29 6.38 -6.43 11.15
C ILE A 29 6.87 -6.94 12.51
N ALA A 30 7.28 -6.05 13.42
CA ALA A 30 7.72 -6.47 14.75
C ALA A 30 6.58 -7.13 15.55
N GLN A 31 5.35 -6.66 15.40
CA GLN A 31 4.17 -7.29 15.99
C GLN A 31 3.95 -8.69 15.42
N LEU A 32 3.93 -8.83 14.09
CA LEU A 32 3.75 -10.12 13.41
C LEU A 32 4.82 -11.14 13.79
N VAL A 33 6.09 -10.73 13.87
CA VAL A 33 7.20 -11.59 14.32
C VAL A 33 6.94 -12.14 15.72
N ARG A 34 6.45 -11.31 16.65
CA ARG A 34 6.13 -11.73 18.02
C ARG A 34 4.91 -12.66 18.05
N GLU A 35 3.83 -12.31 17.35
CA GLU A 35 2.57 -13.07 17.34
C GLU A 35 2.73 -14.46 16.73
N HIS A 36 3.59 -14.58 15.72
CA HIS A 36 3.87 -15.85 15.05
C HIS A 36 5.09 -16.59 15.64
N GLY A 37 5.72 -16.06 16.70
CA GLY A 37 6.84 -16.72 17.38
C GLY A 37 8.07 -16.94 16.49
N LEU A 38 8.33 -16.04 15.53
CA LEU A 38 9.43 -16.21 14.58
C LEU A 38 10.77 -15.87 15.22
N SER A 39 11.76 -16.75 15.05
CA SER A 39 13.12 -16.55 15.53
C SER A 39 13.94 -15.69 14.55
N VAL A 40 13.47 -14.48 14.27
CA VAL A 40 14.11 -13.53 13.35
C VAL A 40 14.06 -12.11 13.91
N GLU A 41 15.08 -11.31 13.61
CA GLU A 41 15.06 -9.89 13.96
C GLU A 41 14.05 -9.15 13.04
N PRO A 42 13.09 -8.36 13.57
CA PRO A 42 12.06 -7.74 12.75
C PRO A 42 12.56 -6.85 11.62
N ARG A 43 13.64 -6.09 11.81
CA ARG A 43 14.21 -5.25 10.75
C ARG A 43 14.85 -6.09 9.66
N ALA A 44 15.41 -7.26 9.98
CA ALA A 44 15.93 -8.20 8.99
C ALA A 44 14.79 -8.75 8.11
N LEU A 45 13.69 -9.20 8.71
CA LEU A 45 12.51 -9.64 7.94
C LEU A 45 11.96 -8.50 7.07
N HIS A 46 11.79 -7.31 7.64
CA HIS A 46 11.28 -6.15 6.91
C HIS A 46 12.20 -5.75 5.74
N ARG A 47 13.52 -5.78 5.94
CA ARG A 47 14.48 -5.46 4.88
C ARG A 47 14.40 -6.46 3.72
N GLU A 48 14.39 -7.76 4.01
CA GLU A 48 14.31 -8.79 2.97
C GLU A 48 12.99 -8.73 2.20
N TRP A 49 11.88 -8.48 2.89
CA TRP A 49 10.58 -8.30 2.26
C TRP A 49 10.53 -7.06 1.35
N ASN A 50 11.09 -5.93 1.79
CA ASN A 50 11.10 -4.69 1.01
C ASN A 50 11.84 -4.81 -0.32
N VAL A 51 12.88 -5.64 -0.42
CA VAL A 51 13.60 -5.88 -1.68
C VAL A 51 12.63 -6.37 -2.75
N ARG A 52 11.77 -7.33 -2.40
CA ARG A 52 10.81 -8.00 -3.29
C ARG A 52 9.61 -7.12 -3.60
N GLU A 53 9.04 -6.47 -2.58
CA GLU A 53 7.94 -5.52 -2.77
C GLU A 53 8.36 -4.34 -3.69
N SER A 54 9.57 -3.82 -3.49
CA SER A 54 10.10 -2.73 -4.31
C SER A 54 10.41 -3.17 -5.74
N GLU A 55 10.77 -4.43 -5.96
CA GLU A 55 10.89 -5.01 -7.30
C GLU A 55 9.54 -5.11 -8.00
N PHE A 56 8.49 -5.57 -7.31
CA PHE A 56 7.14 -5.58 -7.85
C PHE A 56 6.70 -4.17 -8.28
N ARG A 57 6.87 -3.16 -7.41
CA ARG A 57 6.49 -1.78 -7.76
C ARG A 57 7.23 -1.23 -8.98
N ARG A 58 8.49 -1.62 -9.18
CA ARG A 58 9.31 -1.18 -10.32
C ARG A 58 8.96 -1.90 -11.63
N SER A 59 8.44 -3.12 -11.56
CA SER A 59 8.24 -3.99 -12.73
C SER A 59 6.78 -4.17 -13.15
N ARG A 60 5.82 -3.79 -12.30
CA ARG A 60 4.37 -3.98 -12.54
C ARG A 60 3.81 -3.19 -13.72
N THR A 61 4.53 -2.17 -14.20
CA THR A 61 4.11 -1.35 -15.35
C THR A 61 5.34 -0.97 -16.15
N ASP A 62 5.34 -1.30 -17.43
CA ASP A 62 6.30 -0.75 -18.38
C ASP A 62 5.80 0.65 -18.78
N MET A 63 6.53 1.67 -18.35
CA MET A 63 6.15 3.08 -18.56
C MET A 63 6.42 3.55 -19.99
N ASP A 64 7.30 2.87 -20.72
CA ASP A 64 7.63 3.19 -22.11
C ASP A 64 6.69 2.46 -23.07
N ASP A 65 6.24 1.26 -22.71
CA ASP A 65 5.29 0.45 -23.48
C ASP A 65 4.30 -0.29 -22.57
N PRO A 66 3.17 0.34 -22.18
CA PRO A 66 2.21 -0.25 -21.26
C PRO A 66 1.64 -1.60 -21.67
N GLU A 67 1.53 -1.89 -22.98
CA GLU A 67 1.04 -3.17 -23.50
C GLU A 67 2.00 -4.33 -23.23
N ARG A 68 3.28 -4.02 -22.95
CA ARG A 68 4.31 -4.99 -22.56
C ARG A 68 4.40 -5.21 -21.05
N SER A 69 3.57 -4.54 -20.26
CA SER A 69 3.51 -4.76 -18.81
C SER A 69 3.20 -6.23 -18.50
N PRO A 70 3.72 -6.78 -17.39
CA PRO A 70 3.33 -8.12 -16.95
C PRO A 70 1.82 -8.20 -16.67
N PRO A 71 1.24 -9.41 -16.61
CA PRO A 71 -0.15 -9.58 -16.19
C PRO A 71 -0.42 -8.86 -14.86
N PHE A 72 -1.60 -8.25 -14.76
CA PHE A 72 -2.02 -7.55 -13.55
C PHE A 72 -1.93 -8.47 -12.33
N ARG A 73 -1.40 -7.92 -11.23
CA ARG A 73 -1.35 -8.52 -9.91
C ARG A 73 -1.80 -7.50 -8.89
N THR A 74 -2.62 -7.95 -7.95
CA THR A 74 -3.03 -7.15 -6.81
C THR A 74 -1.85 -6.89 -5.86
N TYR A 75 -1.90 -5.82 -5.09
CA TYR A 75 -0.93 -5.59 -4.01
C TYR A 75 -0.96 -6.72 -2.97
N PHE A 76 -2.14 -7.27 -2.67
CA PHE A 76 -2.25 -8.43 -1.79
C PHE A 76 -1.43 -9.64 -2.31
N GLU A 77 -1.59 -10.00 -3.59
CA GLU A 77 -0.84 -11.10 -4.21
C GLU A 77 0.66 -10.83 -4.21
N ALA A 78 1.06 -9.62 -4.61
CA ALA A 78 2.46 -9.23 -4.63
C ALA A 78 3.11 -9.29 -3.24
N TRP A 79 2.41 -8.80 -2.21
CA TRP A 79 2.91 -8.81 -0.85
C TRP A 79 2.94 -10.21 -0.23
N ARG A 80 1.94 -11.04 -0.51
CA ARG A 80 1.94 -12.45 -0.11
C ARG A 80 3.13 -13.18 -0.70
N ASP A 81 3.37 -13.03 -2.00
CA ASP A 81 4.47 -13.73 -2.67
C ASP A 81 5.83 -13.20 -2.17
N ALA A 82 5.95 -11.89 -1.95
CA ALA A 82 7.13 -11.29 -1.33
C ALA A 82 7.41 -11.85 0.08
N PHE A 83 6.37 -12.10 0.90
CA PHE A 83 6.55 -12.75 2.21
C PHE A 83 6.96 -14.21 2.08
N ALA A 84 6.34 -14.96 1.16
CA ALA A 84 6.69 -16.36 0.93
C ALA A 84 8.16 -16.52 0.54
N GLU A 85 8.64 -15.72 -0.42
CA GLU A 85 10.05 -15.72 -0.84
C GLU A 85 11.00 -15.21 0.26
N THR A 86 10.54 -14.29 1.11
CA THR A 86 11.32 -13.81 2.26
C THR A 86 11.47 -14.90 3.32
N PHE A 87 10.40 -15.65 3.58
CA PHE A 87 10.43 -16.76 4.53
C PHE A 87 11.34 -17.87 4.03
N GLU A 88 11.27 -18.22 2.75
CA GLU A 88 12.19 -19.17 2.13
C GLU A 88 13.65 -18.72 2.28
N ALA A 89 13.96 -17.46 1.92
CA ALA A 89 15.31 -16.92 2.01
C ALA A 89 15.88 -16.85 3.45
N LEU A 90 15.00 -16.71 4.45
CA LEU A 90 15.37 -16.65 5.86
C LEU A 90 15.24 -18.00 6.59
N GLY A 91 14.85 -19.08 5.89
CA GLY A 91 14.62 -20.38 6.49
C GLY A 91 13.47 -20.40 7.52
N LEU A 92 12.46 -19.55 7.33
CA LEU A 92 11.30 -19.42 8.21
C LEU A 92 10.11 -20.22 7.66
N SER A 93 9.29 -20.73 8.57
CA SER A 93 8.00 -21.36 8.24
C SER A 93 6.87 -20.54 8.85
N ALA A 94 6.20 -19.73 8.03
CA ALA A 94 5.12 -18.84 8.44
C ALA A 94 4.07 -18.68 7.34
N ASP A 95 2.87 -18.23 7.70
CA ASP A 95 1.78 -17.97 6.76
C ASP A 95 1.96 -16.61 6.08
N ALA A 96 2.42 -16.63 4.83
CA ALA A 96 2.64 -15.42 4.03
C ALA A 96 1.34 -14.66 3.72
N GLY A 97 0.22 -15.38 3.59
CA GLY A 97 -1.09 -14.79 3.38
C GLY A 97 -1.59 -14.03 4.60
N ALA A 98 -1.35 -14.57 5.81
CA ALA A 98 -1.67 -13.89 7.06
C ALA A 98 -0.86 -12.59 7.22
N PHE A 99 0.45 -12.62 6.94
CA PHE A 99 1.29 -11.42 6.99
C PHE A 99 0.84 -10.36 5.99
N ALA A 100 0.61 -10.73 4.73
CA ALA A 100 0.13 -9.80 3.71
C ALA A 100 -1.24 -9.20 4.08
N ARG A 101 -2.16 -10.01 4.62
CA ARG A 101 -3.48 -9.53 5.05
C ARG A 101 -3.37 -8.50 6.17
N ARG A 102 -2.54 -8.77 7.19
CA ARG A 102 -2.32 -7.83 8.28
C ARG A 102 -1.73 -6.51 7.79
N CYS A 103 -0.86 -6.56 6.78
CA CYS A 103 -0.31 -5.38 6.11
C CYS A 103 -1.41 -4.56 5.39
N VAL A 104 -2.34 -5.22 4.69
CA VAL A 104 -3.49 -4.56 4.07
C VAL A 104 -4.40 -3.91 5.10
N GLU A 105 -4.78 -4.66 6.15
CA GLU A 105 -5.60 -4.15 7.25
C GLU A 105 -4.97 -2.94 7.92
N ARG A 106 -3.65 -2.99 8.15
CA ARG A 106 -2.92 -1.86 8.72
C ARG A 106 -3.00 -0.61 7.85
N MET A 107 -2.88 -0.77 6.53
CA MET A 107 -3.01 0.33 5.58
C MET A 107 -4.44 0.91 5.55
N ALA A 108 -5.46 0.06 5.68
CA ALA A 108 -6.86 0.47 5.82
C ALA A 108 -7.16 1.20 7.16
N GLU A 109 -6.27 1.09 8.14
CA GLU A 109 -6.36 1.74 9.45
C GLU A 109 -5.53 3.03 9.57
N MET A 110 -4.80 3.41 8.52
CA MET A 110 -3.95 4.60 8.58
C MET A 110 -4.79 5.87 8.70
N PRO A 111 -4.42 6.81 9.59
CA PRO A 111 -5.22 8.02 9.77
C PRO A 111 -5.09 8.95 8.55
N PRO A 112 -6.17 9.65 8.17
CA PRO A 112 -6.11 10.73 7.19
C PRO A 112 -5.24 11.89 7.70
N PHE A 113 -4.74 12.71 6.77
CA PHE A 113 -4.18 14.00 7.15
C PHE A 113 -5.28 14.91 7.74
N PRO A 114 -4.99 15.73 8.76
CA PRO A 114 -6.02 16.56 9.42
C PRO A 114 -6.77 17.51 8.47
N ASP A 115 -6.12 17.92 7.38
CA ASP A 115 -6.65 18.82 6.36
C ASP A 115 -7.28 18.10 5.16
N ALA A 116 -7.22 16.77 5.09
CA ALA A 116 -7.77 16.01 3.96
C ALA A 116 -9.28 16.22 3.80
N ALA A 117 -10.06 16.05 4.88
CA ALA A 117 -11.51 16.25 4.84
C ALA A 117 -11.93 17.68 4.46
N PRO A 118 -11.44 18.76 5.12
CA PRO A 118 -11.84 20.12 4.74
C PRO A 118 -11.36 20.50 3.34
N ALA A 119 -10.22 19.98 2.88
CA ALA A 119 -9.77 20.19 1.49
C ALA A 119 -10.70 19.51 0.48
N LEU A 120 -11.10 18.26 0.74
CA LEU A 120 -12.04 17.54 -0.12
C LEU A 120 -13.41 18.25 -0.17
N GLU A 121 -13.92 18.73 0.97
CA GLU A 121 -15.17 19.52 1.00
C GLU A 121 -15.09 20.78 0.12
N ALA A 122 -13.98 21.53 0.21
CA ALA A 122 -13.76 22.71 -0.60
C ALA A 122 -13.64 22.37 -2.10
N LEU A 123 -12.96 21.27 -2.44
CA LEU A 123 -12.79 20.83 -3.82
C LEU A 123 -14.08 20.27 -4.43
N ALA A 124 -14.92 19.59 -3.63
CA ALA A 124 -16.22 19.08 -4.06
C ALA A 124 -17.19 20.20 -4.48
N ALA A 125 -17.02 21.41 -3.95
CA ALA A 125 -17.78 22.58 -4.39
C ALA A 125 -17.37 23.10 -5.78
N LEU A 126 -16.20 22.68 -6.29
CA LEU A 126 -15.64 23.14 -7.57
C LEU A 126 -15.85 22.13 -8.69
N ALA A 127 -15.73 20.83 -8.39
CA ALA A 127 -15.88 19.75 -9.36
C ALA A 127 -16.24 18.42 -8.66
N PRO A 128 -16.80 17.45 -9.38
CA PRO A 128 -16.90 16.08 -8.89
C PRO A 128 -15.54 15.54 -8.44
N LEU A 129 -15.56 14.71 -7.40
CA LEU A 129 -14.38 14.04 -6.86
C LEU A 129 -14.37 12.56 -7.25
N ALA A 130 -13.17 12.02 -7.47
CA ALA A 130 -12.93 10.59 -7.62
C ALA A 130 -11.65 10.17 -6.89
N VAL A 131 -11.53 8.87 -6.62
CA VAL A 131 -10.30 8.26 -6.13
C VAL A 131 -9.54 7.66 -7.32
N LEU A 132 -8.24 7.92 -7.38
CA LEU A 132 -7.31 7.28 -8.30
C LEU A 132 -6.13 6.76 -7.50
N SER A 133 -6.21 5.51 -7.05
CA SER A 133 -5.21 4.87 -6.21
C SER A 133 -4.59 3.66 -6.90
N ASN A 134 -3.34 3.40 -6.54
CA ASN A 134 -2.64 2.16 -6.91
C ASN A 134 -3.12 0.95 -6.12
N ALA A 135 -3.73 1.17 -4.95
CA ALA A 135 -4.07 0.11 -4.01
C ALA A 135 -5.30 -0.69 -4.45
N ASP A 136 -5.37 -1.96 -4.01
CA ASP A 136 -6.55 -2.80 -4.21
C ASP A 136 -7.74 -2.28 -3.37
N ASN A 137 -8.97 -2.66 -3.71
CA ASN A 137 -10.17 -2.19 -3.00
C ASN A 137 -10.12 -2.33 -1.46
N PRO A 138 -9.66 -3.45 -0.86
CA PRO A 138 -9.65 -3.59 0.60
C PRO A 138 -8.76 -2.59 1.35
N PHE A 139 -7.81 -1.94 0.66
CA PHE A 139 -7.01 -0.88 1.23
C PHE A 139 -7.84 0.41 1.41
N LEU A 140 -8.82 0.62 0.52
CA LEU A 140 -9.61 1.84 0.43
C LEU A 140 -10.75 1.91 1.45
N ASP A 141 -10.97 0.85 2.24
CA ASP A 141 -11.92 0.84 3.38
C ASP A 141 -11.64 1.98 4.38
N VAL A 142 -10.42 2.54 4.37
CA VAL A 142 -10.06 3.75 5.14
C VAL A 142 -10.93 4.97 4.79
N LEU A 143 -11.48 5.02 3.58
CA LEU A 143 -12.31 6.13 3.09
C LEU A 143 -13.77 6.06 3.56
N ASP A 144 -14.21 4.90 4.04
CA ASP A 144 -15.57 4.68 4.54
C ASP A 144 -15.73 5.03 6.04
N ARG A 145 -14.68 5.59 6.67
CA ARG A 145 -14.58 5.84 8.11
C ARG A 145 -14.70 7.30 8.52
#